data_AF-A0A1J8QY21-F1
#
_entry.id   AF-A0A1J8QY21-F1
#
_cell.length_a   1.000
_cell.length_b   1.000
_cell.length_c   1.000
_cell.angle_alpha   90.00
_cell.angle_beta   90.00
_cell.angle_gamma   90.00
#
_symmetry.space_group_name_H-M   'P 1'
#
loop_
_entity.id
_entity.type
_entity.pdbx_description
1 polymer ?
#
loop_
_entity_poly.entity_id
_entity_poly.type
_entity_poly.pdbx_seq_one_letter_code
_entity_poly.pdbx_strand_id
1 'polypeptide(L)' 'MCRSARDMRLFLDAVLGSNPANRDPDVLPVPLRMPDLTQKKLRVGIMMHDGVVMPHPPTVRALQLAKAKLEASSEVE' A
#
# COMPACT_ATOMS: atom_id res chain seq x y z
N MET A 1 -2.02 -12.06 -5.00
CA MET A 1 -0.89 -13.01 -4.81
C MET A 1 0.18 -12.69 -5.83
N CYS A 2 1.24 -12.00 -5.43
CA CYS A 2 2.42 -11.68 -6.27
C CYS A 2 3.68 -11.78 -5.40
N ARG A 3 4.87 -11.91 -6.03
CA ARG A 3 6.15 -12.03 -5.30
C ARG A 3 6.84 -10.68 -5.05
N SER A 4 6.40 -9.62 -5.72
CA SER A 4 6.92 -8.27 -5.55
C SER A 4 5.83 -7.22 -5.75
N ALA A 5 6.08 -6.01 -5.23
CA ALA A 5 5.20 -4.86 -5.46
C ALA A 5 5.16 -4.44 -6.94
N ARG A 6 6.27 -4.64 -7.68
CA ARG A 6 6.33 -4.36 -9.12
C ARG A 6 5.39 -5.27 -9.92
N ASP A 7 5.35 -6.56 -9.59
CA ASP A 7 4.47 -7.51 -10.27
C ASP A 7 2.99 -7.20 -10.00
N MET A 8 2.68 -6.77 -8.77
CA MET A 8 1.32 -6.33 -8.43
C MET A 8 0.90 -5.11 -9.26
N ARG A 9 1.81 -4.14 -9.45
CA ARG A 9 1.56 -2.98 -10.30
C ARG A 9 1.30 -3.39 -11.75
N LEU A 10 2.13 -4.27 -12.32
CA LEU A 10 1.94 -4.76 -13.69
C LEU A 10 0.56 -5.41 -13.87
N PHE A 11 0.15 -6.23 -12.91
CA PHE A 11 -1.16 -6.88 -12.96
C PHE A 11 -2.31 -5.87 -12.90
N LEU A 12 -2.25 -4.92 -11.96
CA LEU A 12 -3.29 -3.88 -11.82
C LEU A 12 -3.35 -2.97 -13.06
N ASP A 13 -2.21 -2.58 -13.62
CA ASP A 13 -2.13 -1.78 -14.86
C ASP A 13 -2.80 -2.53 -16.02
N ALA A 14 -2.55 -3.83 -16.19
CA ALA A 14 -3.14 -4.64 -17.25
C ALA A 14 -4.66 -4.81 -17.08
N VAL A 15 -5.13 -5.09 -15.87
CA VAL A 15 -6.56 -5.31 -15.60
C VAL A 15 -7.33 -4.01 -15.73
N LEU A 16 -6.92 -2.94 -15.03
CA LEU A 16 -7.64 -1.67 -15.05
C LEU A 16 -7.51 -0.97 -16.41
N GLY A 17 -6.39 -1.18 -17.13
CA GLY A 17 -6.19 -0.69 -18.49
C GLY A 17 -7.14 -1.33 -19.52
N SER A 18 -7.70 -2.51 -19.23
CA SER A 18 -8.71 -3.14 -20.09
C SER A 18 -10.11 -2.51 -19.98
N ASN A 19 -10.28 -1.52 -19.08
CA ASN A 19 -11.53 -0.86 -18.76
C ASN A 19 -12.69 -1.84 -18.43
N PRO A 20 -12.59 -2.56 -17.31
CA PRO A 20 -13.57 -3.57 -16.91
C PRO A 20 -15.00 -3.04 -16.73
N ALA A 21 -15.15 -1.73 -16.45
CA ALA A 21 -16.44 -1.07 -16.34
C ALA A 21 -17.31 -1.17 -17.61
N ASN A 22 -16.70 -1.45 -18.77
CA ASN A 22 -17.43 -1.71 -20.01
C ASN A 22 -18.21 -3.03 -19.99
N ARG A 23 -17.84 -3.97 -19.10
CA ARG A 23 -18.49 -5.28 -18.96
C ARG A 23 -19.37 -5.35 -17.73
N ASP A 24 -18.96 -4.70 -16.65
CA ASP A 24 -19.64 -4.73 -15.36
C ASP A 24 -19.83 -3.30 -14.83
N PRO A 25 -21.08 -2.79 -14.75
CA PRO A 25 -21.36 -1.43 -14.33
C PRO A 25 -21.08 -1.18 -12.83
N ASP A 26 -20.92 -2.22 -12.00
CA ASP A 26 -20.57 -2.05 -10.59
C ASP A 26 -19.08 -1.69 -10.41
N VAL A 27 -18.28 -1.86 -11.47
CA VAL A 27 -16.85 -1.52 -11.46
C VAL A 27 -16.65 -0.04 -11.77
N LEU A 28 -15.91 0.65 -10.91
CA LEU A 28 -15.59 2.06 -11.11
C LEU A 28 -14.66 2.25 -12.32
N PRO A 29 -15.01 3.12 -13.29
CA PRO A 29 -14.19 3.39 -14.48
C PRO A 29 -13.04 4.37 -14.17
N VAL A 30 -12.20 4.04 -13.17
CA VAL A 30 -11.10 4.89 -12.72
C VAL A 30 -9.77 4.27 -13.14
N PRO A 31 -8.92 5.01 -13.89
CA PRO A 31 -7.60 4.52 -14.25
C PRO A 31 -6.69 4.47 -13.02
N LEU A 32 -5.79 3.49 -12.96
CA LEU A 32 -4.75 3.46 -11.93
C LEU A 32 -3.82 4.66 -12.10
N ARG A 33 -3.77 5.55 -11.09
CA ARG A 33 -2.86 6.70 -11.07
C ARG A 33 -1.84 6.50 -9.97
N MET A 34 -0.57 6.47 -10.35
CA MET A 34 0.52 6.48 -9.38
C MET A 34 0.89 7.93 -9.07
N PRO A 35 0.79 8.37 -7.81
CA PRO A 35 1.20 9.71 -7.43
C PRO A 35 2.73 9.86 -7.59
N ASP A 36 3.16 11.05 -7.98
CA ASP A 36 4.57 11.42 -7.91
C ASP A 36 4.93 11.71 -6.44
N LEU A 37 5.68 10.78 -5.85
CA LEU A 37 6.08 10.84 -4.44
C LEU A 37 7.35 11.66 -4.21
N THR A 38 7.99 12.19 -5.26
CA THR A 38 9.23 12.97 -5.14
C THR A 38 9.00 14.38 -4.60
N GLN A 39 7.77 14.86 -4.65
CA GLN A 39 7.44 16.26 -4.37
C GLN A 39 7.29 16.56 -2.88
N LYS A 40 6.99 15.55 -2.05
CA LYS A 40 6.73 15.72 -0.61
C LYS A 40 7.12 14.46 0.15
N LYS A 41 7.59 14.64 1.38
CA LYS A 41 7.79 13.54 2.32
C LYS A 41 6.46 12.89 2.68
N LEU A 42 6.48 11.58 2.86
CA LEU A 42 5.31 10.81 3.24
C LEU A 42 5.06 10.92 4.75
N ARG A 43 3.80 11.10 5.15
CA ARG A 43 3.36 10.92 6.55
C ARG A 43 2.77 9.53 6.71
N VAL A 44 3.35 8.71 7.57
CA VAL A 44 2.91 7.33 7.77
C VAL A 44 2.36 7.14 9.19
N GLY A 45 1.05 6.93 9.28
CA GLY A 45 0.41 6.51 10.53
C GLY A 45 0.61 5.02 10.78
N ILE A 46 1.05 4.64 11.98
CA ILE A 46 1.26 3.23 12.36
C ILE A 46 0.30 2.88 13.50
N MET A 47 -0.63 1.96 13.23
CA MET A 47 -1.55 1.39 14.21
C MET A 47 -0.94 0.10 14.77
N MET A 48 -0.52 0.13 16.03
CA MET A 48 0.12 -1.03 16.68
C MET A 48 -0.88 -2.08 17.17
N HIS A 49 -2.09 -1.66 17.51
CA HIS A 49 -3.18 -2.49 17.99
C HIS A 49 -4.49 -1.79 17.64
N ASP A 50 -5.48 -2.55 17.19
CA ASP A 50 -6.79 -2.05 16.78
C ASP A 50 -7.78 -1.90 17.95
N GLY A 51 -7.40 -2.35 19.16
CA GLY A 51 -8.27 -2.32 20.33
C GLY A 51 -9.13 -3.57 20.50
N VAL A 52 -9.10 -4.51 19.56
CA VAL A 52 -9.96 -5.71 19.55
C VAL A 52 -9.14 -6.98 19.75
N VAL A 53 -8.08 -7.16 18.96
CA VAL A 53 -7.25 -8.36 19.02
C VAL A 53 -5.79 -7.97 19.16
N MET A 54 -5.21 -8.34 20.31
CA MET A 54 -3.79 -8.08 20.57
C MET A 54 -2.93 -8.85 19.56
N PRO A 55 -2.06 -8.18 18.78
CA PRO A 55 -1.21 -8.88 17.83
C PRO A 55 -0.20 -9.75 18.56
N HIS A 56 0.11 -10.91 17.98
CA HIS A 56 1.14 -11.79 18.52
C HIS A 56 2.50 -11.06 18.62
N PRO A 57 3.33 -11.41 19.61
CA PRO A 57 4.66 -10.81 19.80
C PRO A 57 5.51 -10.65 18.52
N PRO A 58 5.62 -11.66 17.61
CA PRO A 58 6.36 -11.48 16.35
C PRO A 58 5.79 -10.39 15.42
N THR A 59 4.47 -10.20 15.42
CA THR A 59 3.81 -9.16 14.61
C THR A 59 4.11 -7.78 15.18
N VAL A 60 4.02 -7.62 16.51
CA VAL A 60 4.40 -6.36 17.19
C VAL A 60 5.86 -6.01 16.89
N ARG A 61 6.76 -7.00 16.97
CA ARG A 61 8.17 -6.82 16.63
C ARG A 61 8.35 -6.37 15.17
N ALA A 62 7.63 -6.99 14.23
CA ALA A 62 7.71 -6.62 12.81
C ALA A 62 7.24 -5.18 12.57
N LEU A 63 6.16 -4.75 13.22
CA LEU A 63 5.64 -3.38 13.14
C LEU A 63 6.64 -2.36 13.73
N GLN A 64 7.26 -2.66 14.87
CA GLN A 64 8.30 -1.81 15.46
C GLN A 64 9.52 -1.69 14.54
N LEU A 65 9.94 -2.79 13.90
CA LEU A 65 11.05 -2.78 12.95
C LEU A 65 10.73 -1.96 11.71
N ALA A 66 9.51 -2.07 11.18
CA ALA A 66 9.06 -1.24 10.07
C ALA A 66 9.03 0.25 10.45
N LYS A 67 8.50 0.58 11.64
CA LYS A 67 8.52 1.94 12.19
C LYS A 67 9.93 2.52 12.23
N ALA A 68 10.87 1.80 12.87
CA ALA A 68 12.24 2.28 13.00
C ALA A 68 12.94 2.51 11.65
N LYS A 69 12.67 1.65 10.66
CA LYS A 69 13.20 1.83 9.29
C LYS A 69 12.61 3.04 8.58
N LEU A 70 11.31 3.30 8.79
CA LEU A 70 10.64 4.46 8.20
C LEU A 70 11.13 5.77 8.84
N GLU A 71 11.27 5.81 10.16
CA GLU A 71 11.82 6.96 10.90
C GLU A 71 13.27 7.29 10.51
N ALA A 72 14.05 6.28 10.13
CA ALA A 72 15.42 6.47 9.65
C ALA A 72 15.51 6.93 8.19
N SER A 73 14.40 6.95 7.43
CA SER A 73 14.38 7.33 6.02
C SER A 73 14.24 8.84 5.85
N SER A 74 14.94 9.42 4.87
CA SER A 74 14.79 10.83 4.48
C SER A 74 13.47 11.14 3.78
N GLU A 75 12.81 10.12 3.25
CA GLU A 75 11.61 10.21 2.40
C GLU A 75 10.31 10.30 3.21
N VAL A 76 10.37 10.06 4.52
CA VAL A 76 9.24 10.02 5.44
C VAL A 76 9.43 11.11 6.49
N GLU A 77 8.33 11.74 6.92
CA GLU A 77 8.31 12.73 8.01
C GLU A 77 7.41 12.31 9.16
#